data_AF-A0A367UJ87-F1
#
_entry.id   AF-A0A367UJ87-F1
#
_cell.length_a   1.000
_cell.length_b   1.000
_cell.length_c   1.000
_cell.angle_alpha   90.00
_cell.angle_beta   90.00
_cell.angle_gamma   90.00
#
_symmetry.space_group_name_H-M   'P 1'
#
loop_
_entity.id
_entity.type
_entity.pdbx_description
1 polymer ?
#
loop_
_entity_poly.entity_id
_entity_poly.type
_entity_poly.pdbx_seq_one_letter_code
_entity_poly.pdbx_strand_id
1 'polypeptide(L)'
;MVKETEIVEPAENNHTPPGWPIELIEFEPSGKAPKSPHGNGVYRFSAALTLSVILPRRGWTLIKQTKNYAYLRPPADQPNPPFRISIAVPTRAECVAIAKRSQARGKSWMGQLGEWPVLYIHERNRDMREMWRNRDTGKIETILHPVPLQSSLHIGEWGIWQAEVNDDSGDFVVTRFSPEPCPLEGATDQPTTAPVVDLFEGAERAVVLTTYERNSEARRRCIAHYGATCQACDLDYEKKYGAIGAGLIHVHHITPISRVSQEYQVDPVRDLVPLCATCHHVVHRREPPYTVLEIRRAIAERAACPLSGPREI
;
A
#
# COMPACT_ATOMS: atom_id res chain seq x y z
N MET A 1 11.01 -27.39 -12.03
CA MET A 1 12.20 -27.14 -12.88
C MET A 1 12.30 -25.65 -13.10
N VAL A 2 13.22 -25.00 -12.39
CA VAL A 2 13.53 -23.58 -12.55
C VAL A 2 14.23 -23.46 -13.90
N LYS A 3 13.65 -22.69 -14.84
CA LYS A 3 14.42 -22.26 -16.00
C LYS A 3 15.47 -21.30 -15.47
N GLU A 4 16.73 -21.72 -15.45
CA GLU A 4 17.87 -20.81 -15.40
C GLU A 4 17.68 -19.81 -16.54
N THR A 5 17.25 -18.60 -16.20
CA THR A 5 17.54 -17.44 -17.04
C THR A 5 19.01 -17.15 -16.80
N GLU A 6 19.90 -17.69 -17.65
CA GLU A 6 21.32 -17.31 -17.69
C GLU A 6 21.41 -15.79 -17.59
N ILE A 7 22.05 -15.27 -16.54
CA ILE A 7 22.33 -13.84 -16.43
C ILE A 7 23.66 -13.65 -17.17
N VAL A 8 23.84 -12.50 -17.81
CA VAL A 8 25.10 -12.13 -18.46
C VAL A 8 25.39 -10.69 -18.08
N GLU A 9 25.57 -10.49 -16.78
CA GLU A 9 25.91 -9.19 -16.22
C GLU A 9 27.29 -9.28 -15.57
N PRO A 10 28.19 -8.28 -15.76
CA PRO A 10 29.52 -8.32 -15.16
C PRO A 10 29.56 -8.44 -13.63
N ALA A 11 28.46 -8.05 -12.97
CA ALA A 11 28.29 -8.12 -11.53
C ALA A 11 27.75 -9.48 -11.03
N GLU A 12 27.44 -10.42 -11.92
CA GLU A 12 26.97 -11.75 -11.55
C GLU A 12 28.07 -12.58 -10.89
N ASN A 13 27.71 -13.38 -9.88
CA ASN A 13 28.62 -14.26 -9.14
C ASN A 13 29.85 -13.54 -8.54
N ASN A 14 29.78 -12.22 -8.37
CA ASN A 14 30.85 -11.40 -7.84
C ASN A 14 30.36 -10.66 -6.59
N HIS A 15 30.97 -10.90 -5.43
CA HIS A 15 30.59 -10.21 -4.19
C HIS A 15 30.98 -8.73 -4.17
N THR A 16 31.96 -8.35 -4.97
CA THR A 16 32.47 -6.97 -5.10
C THR A 16 32.63 -6.64 -6.59
N PRO A 17 31.53 -6.36 -7.30
CA PRO A 17 31.59 -6.03 -8.71
C PRO A 17 32.52 -4.84 -8.99
N PRO A 18 33.33 -4.86 -10.06
CA PRO A 18 34.20 -3.74 -10.39
C PRO A 18 33.40 -2.45 -10.58
N GLY A 19 33.83 -1.35 -9.96
CA GLY A 19 33.18 -0.04 -10.05
C GLY A 19 32.00 0.16 -9.09
N TRP A 20 31.63 -0.84 -8.28
CA TRP A 20 30.64 -0.66 -7.21
C TRP A 20 31.34 -0.17 -5.93
N PRO A 21 31.03 1.04 -5.43
CA PRO A 21 31.57 1.47 -4.14
C PRO A 21 31.12 0.54 -3.01
N ILE A 22 32.02 0.35 -2.04
CA ILE A 22 31.67 -0.29 -0.77
C ILE A 22 31.04 0.77 0.11
N GLU A 23 29.76 0.62 0.40
CA GLU A 23 29.02 1.52 1.27
C GLU A 23 28.79 0.88 2.64
N LEU A 24 28.72 1.72 3.68
CA LEU A 24 28.33 1.31 5.01
C LEU A 24 26.82 1.48 5.14
N ILE A 25 26.09 0.36 5.18
CA ILE A 25 24.63 0.36 5.21
C ILE A 25 24.16 0.07 6.62
N GLU A 26 23.34 0.98 7.14
CA GLU A 26 22.67 0.84 8.42
C GLU A 26 21.27 0.24 8.23
N PHE A 27 20.91 -0.75 9.04
CA PHE A 27 19.58 -1.37 8.98
C PHE A 27 19.08 -1.80 10.36
N GLU A 28 17.75 -1.84 10.49
CA GLU A 28 17.07 -2.35 11.67
C GLU A 28 16.24 -3.60 11.33
N PRO A 29 16.23 -4.64 12.18
CA PRO A 29 15.41 -5.82 11.93
C PRO A 29 13.91 -5.48 12.02
N SER A 30 13.19 -5.68 10.93
CA SER A 30 11.74 -5.51 10.87
C SER A 30 11.01 -6.72 11.50
N GLY A 31 11.03 -6.83 12.83
CA GLY A 31 10.25 -7.86 13.53
C GLY A 31 10.47 -7.92 15.03
N LYS A 32 9.42 -8.30 15.79
CA LYS A 32 9.54 -8.59 17.22
C LYS A 32 10.57 -9.71 17.41
N ALA A 33 11.64 -9.43 18.19
CA ALA A 33 12.60 -10.44 18.60
C ALA A 33 11.84 -11.62 19.26
N PRO A 34 12.16 -12.88 18.92
CA PRO A 34 11.42 -14.03 19.45
C PRO A 34 11.53 -14.07 20.98
N LYS A 35 10.40 -14.09 21.67
CA LYS A 35 10.34 -14.39 23.12
C LYS A 35 10.56 -15.91 23.30
N SER A 36 11.82 -16.36 23.39
CA SER A 36 12.26 -17.77 23.64
C SER A 36 12.02 -18.75 22.46
N PRO A 37 12.79 -19.85 22.23
CA PRO A 37 13.89 -20.49 22.98
C PRO A 37 15.32 -20.17 22.48
N HIS A 38 15.48 -19.24 21.54
CA HIS A 38 16.79 -18.97 20.91
C HIS A 38 17.70 -18.02 21.72
N GLY A 39 17.21 -17.48 22.84
CA GLY A 39 17.94 -16.60 23.75
C GLY A 39 17.81 -15.10 23.44
N ASN A 40 18.18 -14.26 24.41
CA ASN A 40 18.31 -12.81 24.21
C ASN A 40 19.42 -12.51 23.18
N GLY A 41 19.25 -11.44 22.39
CA GLY A 41 20.22 -11.02 21.38
C GLY A 41 20.20 -11.85 20.09
N VAL A 42 19.09 -12.50 19.76
CA VAL A 42 18.89 -13.18 18.46
C VAL A 42 17.79 -12.46 17.68
N TYR A 43 18.09 -12.16 16.41
CA TYR A 43 17.20 -11.42 15.52
C TYR A 43 16.67 -12.33 14.41
N ARG A 44 15.43 -12.04 13.98
CA ARG A 44 14.72 -12.82 12.97
C ARG A 44 14.76 -12.08 11.65
N PHE A 45 15.19 -12.76 10.60
CA PHE A 45 15.22 -12.28 9.23
C PHE A 45 14.41 -13.21 8.33
N SER A 46 13.98 -12.68 7.18
CA SER A 46 13.44 -13.50 6.10
C SER A 46 14.46 -14.58 5.71
N ALA A 47 13.99 -15.80 5.45
CA ALA A 47 14.83 -16.84 4.83
C ALA A 47 15.09 -16.57 3.34
N ALA A 48 14.42 -15.56 2.75
CA ALA A 48 14.67 -15.14 1.39
C ALA A 48 16.05 -14.45 1.31
N LEU A 49 16.94 -15.15 0.60
CA LEU A 49 18.18 -14.82 -0.13
C LEU A 49 19.06 -13.61 0.20
N THR A 50 18.61 -12.55 0.87
CA THR A 50 19.46 -11.38 1.14
C THR A 50 20.14 -11.48 2.50
N LEU A 51 19.50 -10.97 3.56
CA LEU A 51 20.12 -10.85 4.88
C LEU A 51 20.57 -12.20 5.47
N SER A 52 19.77 -13.24 5.29
CA SER A 52 20.11 -14.58 5.82
C SER A 52 21.39 -15.17 5.20
N VAL A 53 21.78 -14.70 4.02
CA VAL A 53 22.95 -15.17 3.27
C VAL A 53 24.15 -14.25 3.48
N ILE A 54 23.95 -12.93 3.51
CA ILE A 54 25.05 -11.95 3.57
C ILE A 54 25.57 -11.69 4.99
N LEU A 55 24.72 -11.84 6.01
CA LEU A 55 25.08 -11.55 7.40
C LEU A 55 26.09 -12.56 7.97
N PRO A 56 26.00 -13.88 7.72
CA PRO A 56 27.01 -14.84 8.19
C PRO A 56 28.45 -14.53 7.76
N ARG A 57 28.62 -13.94 6.57
CA ARG A 57 29.94 -13.50 6.06
C ARG A 57 30.51 -12.30 6.81
N ARG A 58 29.68 -11.64 7.62
CA ARG A 58 29.99 -10.43 8.38
C ARG A 58 29.93 -10.69 9.89
N GLY A 59 30.26 -11.93 10.28
CA GLY A 59 30.38 -12.32 11.69
C GLY A 59 29.08 -12.68 12.40
N TRP A 60 27.93 -12.65 11.71
CA TRP A 60 26.68 -13.11 12.31
C TRP A 60 26.64 -14.63 12.42
N THR A 61 26.13 -15.14 13.53
CA THR A 61 26.02 -16.59 13.75
C THR A 61 24.60 -17.07 13.45
N LEU A 62 24.43 -17.99 12.50
CA LEU A 62 23.15 -18.62 12.22
C LEU A 62 22.79 -19.60 13.34
N ILE A 63 21.71 -19.30 14.06
CA ILE A 63 21.21 -20.11 15.17
C ILE A 63 20.22 -21.16 14.69
N LYS A 64 19.31 -20.77 13.78
CA LYS A 64 18.30 -21.65 13.22
C LYS A 64 17.82 -21.12 11.88
N GLN A 65 17.51 -22.01 10.96
CA GLN A 65 16.83 -21.69 9.72
C GLN A 65 15.57 -22.54 9.57
N THR A 66 14.51 -21.92 9.09
CA THR A 66 13.23 -22.54 8.75
C THR A 66 12.91 -22.21 7.29
N LYS A 67 11.80 -22.72 6.77
CA LYS A 67 11.33 -22.40 5.41
C LYS A 67 11.20 -20.89 5.15
N ASN A 68 10.75 -20.12 6.15
CA ASN A 68 10.41 -18.71 5.97
C ASN A 68 11.33 -17.74 6.73
N TYR A 69 12.06 -18.23 7.73
CA TYR A 69 12.86 -17.37 8.63
C TYR A 69 14.25 -17.93 8.92
N ALA A 70 15.23 -17.03 9.02
CA ALA A 70 16.55 -17.27 9.59
C ALA A 70 16.69 -16.50 10.91
N TYR A 71 17.24 -17.16 11.93
CA TYR A 71 17.50 -16.59 13.24
C TYR A 71 19.01 -16.43 13.40
N LEU A 72 19.47 -15.19 13.51
CA LEU A 72 20.88 -14.84 13.49
C LEU A 72 21.23 -14.05 14.75
N ARG A 73 22.40 -14.36 15.33
CA ARG A 73 23.00 -13.59 16.43
C ARG A 73 24.03 -12.63 15.86
N PRO A 74 24.03 -11.34 16.26
CA PRO A 74 24.99 -10.38 15.76
C PRO A 74 26.39 -10.65 16.32
N PRO A 75 27.43 -10.11 15.68
CA PRO A 75 28.78 -10.16 16.22
C PRO A 75 28.90 -9.29 17.48
N ALA A 76 29.92 -9.58 18.30
CA ALA A 76 30.06 -8.98 19.63
C ALA A 76 30.31 -7.46 19.62
N ASP A 77 30.84 -6.93 18.53
CA ASP A 77 31.09 -5.51 18.27
C ASP A 77 29.83 -4.73 17.91
N GLN A 78 28.74 -5.41 17.52
CA GLN A 78 27.45 -4.81 17.20
C GLN A 78 26.30 -5.53 17.91
N PRO A 79 26.20 -5.49 19.24
CA PRO A 79 25.25 -6.32 20.00
C PRO A 79 23.79 -5.90 19.85
N ASN A 80 23.52 -4.64 19.48
CA ASN A 80 22.20 -4.03 19.41
C ASN A 80 22.01 -3.25 18.11
N PRO A 81 20.77 -3.12 17.60
CA PRO A 81 20.47 -2.27 16.47
C PRO A 81 20.68 -0.77 16.81
N PRO A 82 20.86 0.09 15.79
CA PRO A 82 20.92 -0.26 14.38
C PRO A 82 22.23 -0.98 14.00
N PHE A 83 22.13 -1.94 13.09
CA PHE A 83 23.28 -2.75 12.64
C PHE A 83 23.88 -2.17 11.38
N ARG A 84 25.18 -2.36 11.19
CA ARG A 84 25.93 -1.84 10.06
C ARG A 84 26.66 -2.95 9.33
N ILE A 85 26.56 -2.92 8.00
CA ILE A 85 27.28 -3.83 7.11
C ILE A 85 27.99 -3.04 6.01
N SER A 86 29.25 -3.39 5.76
CA SER A 86 29.97 -2.92 4.57
C SER A 86 29.65 -3.84 3.40
N ILE A 87 29.14 -3.30 2.30
CA ILE A 87 28.69 -4.08 1.15
C ILE A 87 28.80 -3.25 -0.15
N ALA A 88 29.13 -3.91 -1.25
CA ALA A 88 29.20 -3.27 -2.56
C ALA A 88 27.80 -2.90 -3.04
N VAL A 89 27.60 -1.66 -3.49
CA VAL A 89 26.34 -1.21 -4.09
C VAL A 89 26.60 -0.57 -5.46
N PRO A 90 25.73 -0.77 -6.46
CA PRO A 90 25.84 -0.09 -7.73
C PRO A 90 25.57 1.41 -7.54
N THR A 91 26.26 2.25 -8.31
CA THR A 91 25.92 3.67 -8.41
C THR A 91 24.58 3.83 -9.12
N ARG A 92 23.95 5.01 -9.00
CA ARG A 92 22.74 5.35 -9.78
C ARG A 92 22.97 5.19 -11.29
N ALA A 93 24.14 5.62 -11.77
CA ALA A 93 24.50 5.50 -13.17
C ALA A 93 24.63 4.03 -13.60
N GLU A 94 25.21 3.19 -12.74
CA GLU A 94 25.32 1.75 -13.01
C GLU A 94 23.95 1.06 -12.99
N CYS A 95 23.05 1.43 -12.08
CA CYS A 95 21.67 0.93 -12.09
C CYS A 95 20.96 1.21 -13.42
N VAL A 96 21.11 2.43 -13.95
CA VAL A 96 20.57 2.80 -15.27
C VAL A 96 21.26 2.02 -16.39
N ALA A 97 22.58 1.80 -16.31
CA ALA A 97 23.31 1.02 -17.30
C ALA A 97 22.85 -0.45 -17.33
N ILE A 98 22.66 -1.07 -16.17
CA ILE A 98 22.09 -2.43 -16.04
C ILE A 98 20.68 -2.48 -16.64
N ALA A 99 19.83 -1.49 -16.36
CA ALA A 99 18.48 -1.43 -16.90
C ALA A 99 18.48 -1.33 -18.44
N LYS A 100 19.37 -0.49 -19.01
CA LYS A 100 19.54 -0.35 -20.46
C LYS A 100 20.04 -1.65 -21.12
N ARG A 101 21.04 -2.32 -20.53
CA ARG A 101 21.53 -3.63 -21.02
C ARG A 101 20.42 -4.68 -20.96
N SER A 102 19.67 -4.69 -19.88
CA SER A 102 18.53 -5.59 -19.67
C SER A 102 17.40 -5.33 -20.68
N GLN A 103 17.13 -4.07 -21.02
CA GLN A 103 16.16 -3.71 -22.07
C GLN A 103 16.63 -4.18 -23.45
N ALA A 104 17.89 -3.96 -23.80
CA ALA A 104 18.46 -4.44 -25.06
C ALA A 104 18.39 -5.97 -25.21
N ARG A 105 18.38 -6.71 -24.09
CA ARG A 105 18.23 -8.17 -24.07
C ARG A 105 16.82 -8.64 -24.43
N GLY A 106 15.79 -7.83 -24.21
CA GLY A 106 14.45 -8.17 -24.64
C GLY A 106 13.69 -9.17 -23.74
N LYS A 107 14.18 -9.48 -22.52
CA LYS A 107 13.63 -10.56 -21.67
C LYS A 107 13.71 -10.24 -20.18
N SER A 108 12.64 -10.59 -19.44
CA SER A 108 12.62 -10.54 -17.97
C SER A 108 13.54 -11.59 -17.36
N TRP A 109 14.16 -11.28 -16.23
CA TRP A 109 15.07 -12.17 -15.52
C TRP A 109 15.16 -11.82 -14.04
N MET A 110 15.59 -12.78 -13.23
CA MET A 110 15.79 -12.63 -11.79
C MET A 110 17.09 -13.34 -11.40
N GLY A 111 17.82 -12.79 -10.44
CA GLY A 111 18.96 -13.46 -9.84
C GLY A 111 19.69 -12.58 -8.83
N GLN A 112 21.03 -12.59 -8.88
CA GLN A 112 21.86 -11.88 -7.92
C GLN A 112 22.97 -11.11 -8.64
N LEU A 113 23.10 -9.81 -8.35
CA LEU A 113 24.23 -8.98 -8.77
C LEU A 113 24.92 -8.46 -7.52
N GLY A 114 26.23 -8.60 -7.43
CA GLY A 114 26.88 -8.37 -6.15
C GLY A 114 26.44 -9.43 -5.13
N GLU A 115 26.07 -8.93 -3.97
CA GLU A 115 25.37 -9.69 -2.94
C GLU A 115 23.87 -9.33 -2.85
N TRP A 116 23.34 -8.59 -3.83
CA TRP A 116 21.96 -8.13 -3.84
C TRP A 116 21.08 -8.97 -4.78
N PRO A 117 19.85 -9.31 -4.36
CA PRO A 117 18.89 -9.85 -5.30
C PRO A 117 18.52 -8.79 -6.32
N VAL A 118 18.18 -9.24 -7.52
CA VAL A 118 17.75 -8.39 -8.62
C VAL A 118 16.59 -9.03 -9.35
N LEU A 119 15.64 -8.18 -9.74
CA LEU A 119 14.53 -8.53 -10.60
C LEU A 119 14.44 -7.49 -11.71
N TYR A 120 14.56 -7.95 -12.95
CA TYR A 120 14.27 -7.15 -14.12
C TYR A 120 13.03 -7.68 -14.84
N ILE A 121 12.12 -6.77 -15.13
CA ILE A 121 10.89 -7.06 -15.88
C ILE A 121 10.96 -6.25 -17.17
N HIS A 122 11.17 -6.93 -18.30
CA HIS A 122 11.31 -6.31 -19.62
C HIS A 122 10.00 -5.72 -20.13
N GLU A 123 8.93 -6.49 -19.99
CA GLU A 123 7.58 -6.04 -20.26
C GLU A 123 6.71 -6.52 -19.10
N ARG A 124 6.05 -5.59 -18.44
CA ARG A 124 4.97 -5.97 -17.54
C ARG A 124 3.78 -6.35 -18.41
N ASN A 125 3.18 -7.51 -18.17
CA ASN A 125 1.86 -7.81 -18.72
C ASN A 125 0.88 -6.79 -18.12
N ARG A 126 0.46 -5.85 -18.97
CA ARG A 126 -0.37 -4.69 -18.62
C ARG A 126 -1.63 -4.69 -19.49
N ASP A 127 -2.26 -5.84 -19.62
CA ASP A 127 -3.60 -5.94 -20.18
C ASP A 127 -4.62 -5.28 -19.23
N MET A 128 -4.57 -3.95 -19.08
CA MET A 128 -5.68 -3.21 -18.50
C MET A 128 -6.74 -3.10 -19.58
N ARG A 129 -7.66 -4.08 -19.52
CA ARG A 129 -8.79 -4.18 -20.42
C ARG A 129 -9.93 -3.36 -19.85
N GLU A 130 -10.24 -2.25 -20.50
CA GLU A 130 -11.54 -1.62 -20.30
C GLU A 130 -12.56 -2.42 -21.10
N MET A 131 -13.53 -3.00 -20.41
CA MET A 131 -14.59 -3.81 -21.02
C MET A 131 -15.91 -3.08 -20.82
N TRP A 132 -16.64 -2.83 -21.90
CA TRP A 132 -18.00 -2.29 -21.83
C TRP A 132 -18.93 -3.10 -22.72
N ARG A 133 -20.21 -3.07 -22.38
CA ARG A 133 -21.24 -3.66 -23.24
C ARG A 133 -21.67 -2.60 -24.24
N ASN A 134 -21.34 -2.79 -25.51
CA ASN A 134 -21.77 -1.90 -26.57
C ASN A 134 -23.30 -1.93 -26.63
N ARG A 135 -23.92 -0.74 -26.51
CA ARG A 135 -25.38 -0.61 -26.40
C ARG A 135 -26.12 -0.94 -27.70
N ASP A 136 -25.46 -0.79 -28.84
CA ASP A 136 -26.04 -1.00 -30.17
C ASP A 136 -25.90 -2.46 -30.61
N THR A 137 -24.77 -3.09 -30.29
CA THR A 137 -24.49 -4.48 -30.71
C THR A 137 -24.80 -5.51 -29.63
N GLY A 138 -24.95 -5.08 -28.37
CA GLY A 138 -25.16 -5.94 -27.20
C GLY A 138 -23.97 -6.82 -26.83
N LYS A 139 -22.85 -6.71 -27.57
CA LYS A 139 -21.63 -7.47 -27.34
C LYS A 139 -20.73 -6.77 -26.33
N ILE A 140 -19.87 -7.54 -25.68
CA ILE A 140 -18.78 -7.00 -24.87
C ILE A 140 -17.68 -6.57 -25.82
N GLU A 141 -17.36 -5.29 -25.79
CA GLU A 141 -16.20 -4.71 -26.46
C GLU A 141 -15.08 -4.50 -25.44
N THR A 142 -13.85 -4.46 -25.91
CA THR A 142 -12.67 -4.30 -25.06
C THR A 142 -11.68 -3.37 -25.71
N ILE A 143 -11.18 -2.39 -24.97
CA ILE A 143 -10.00 -1.61 -25.32
C ILE A 143 -8.86 -1.99 -24.39
N LEU A 144 -7.71 -2.22 -25.01
CA LEU A 144 -6.44 -2.41 -24.33
C LEU A 144 -5.80 -1.02 -24.19
N HIS A 145 -5.66 -0.54 -22.95
CA HIS A 145 -4.97 0.72 -22.68
C HIS A 145 -3.45 0.48 -22.59
N PRO A 146 -2.62 1.08 -23.47
CA PRO A 146 -1.17 1.04 -23.30
C PRO A 146 -0.78 1.95 -22.12
N VAL A 147 -0.19 1.39 -21.07
CA VAL A 147 0.36 2.14 -19.93
C VAL A 147 1.85 2.41 -20.21
N PRO A 148 2.39 3.61 -19.94
CA PRO A 148 3.66 4.10 -20.51
C PRO A 148 4.94 3.39 -20.03
N LEU A 149 4.92 2.78 -18.85
CA LEU A 149 6.13 2.16 -18.31
C LEU A 149 6.43 0.84 -19.04
N GLN A 150 7.50 0.79 -19.83
CA GLN A 150 7.83 -0.39 -20.64
C GLN A 150 8.47 -1.48 -19.76
N SER A 151 9.53 -1.13 -19.05
CA SER A 151 10.33 -2.05 -18.22
C SER A 151 10.62 -1.50 -16.82
N SER A 152 11.07 -2.38 -15.91
CA SER A 152 11.52 -1.98 -14.58
C SER A 152 12.63 -2.89 -14.06
N LEU A 153 13.63 -2.29 -13.42
CA LEU A 153 14.70 -2.96 -12.69
C LEU A 153 14.57 -2.67 -11.19
N HIS A 154 14.64 -3.71 -10.38
CA HIS A 154 14.79 -3.61 -8.92
C HIS A 154 16.04 -4.36 -8.48
N ILE A 155 16.92 -3.70 -7.73
CA ILE A 155 18.09 -4.32 -7.09
C ILE A 155 18.02 -4.00 -5.60
N GLY A 156 18.23 -5.00 -4.75
CA GLY A 156 18.33 -4.81 -3.31
C GLY A 156 17.17 -5.39 -2.51
N GLU A 157 17.12 -5.02 -1.22
CA GLU A 157 16.16 -5.52 -0.25
C GLU A 157 15.46 -4.34 0.44
N TRP A 158 14.14 -4.40 0.45
CA TRP A 158 13.31 -3.36 1.05
C TRP A 158 13.62 -3.18 2.54
N GLY A 159 13.80 -1.91 2.95
CA GLY A 159 14.13 -1.56 4.34
C GLY A 159 15.62 -1.65 4.70
N ILE A 160 16.49 -1.94 3.73
CA ILE A 160 17.95 -2.00 3.92
C ILE A 160 18.64 -1.12 2.89
N TRP A 161 18.59 -1.54 1.63
CA TRP A 161 19.14 -0.81 0.50
C TRP A 161 18.44 -1.30 -0.75
N GLN A 162 18.01 -0.39 -1.60
CA GLN A 162 17.30 -0.73 -2.83
C GLN A 162 17.49 0.35 -3.87
N ALA A 163 17.53 -0.06 -5.12
CA ALA A 163 17.48 0.80 -6.29
C ALA A 163 16.35 0.33 -7.21
N GLU A 164 15.52 1.28 -7.66
CA GLU A 164 14.47 1.05 -8.65
C GLU A 164 14.71 1.95 -9.85
N VAL A 165 14.77 1.34 -11.03
CA VAL A 165 14.85 2.05 -12.31
C VAL A 165 13.64 1.69 -13.14
N ASN A 166 12.89 2.70 -13.56
CA ASN A 166 11.72 2.55 -14.40
C ASN A 166 12.00 3.13 -15.78
N ASP A 167 11.57 2.44 -16.81
CA ASP A 167 11.64 2.91 -18.20
C ASP A 167 10.30 3.55 -18.57
N ASP A 168 10.31 4.86 -18.78
CA ASP A 168 9.21 5.61 -19.35
C ASP A 168 9.57 6.02 -20.79
N SER A 169 9.07 5.25 -21.77
CA SER A 169 9.25 5.54 -23.19
C SER A 169 10.71 5.71 -23.66
N GLY A 170 11.67 5.03 -23.02
CA GLY A 170 13.11 5.12 -23.32
C GLY A 170 13.91 5.98 -22.34
N ASP A 171 13.22 6.75 -21.48
CA ASP A 171 13.83 7.53 -20.42
C ASP A 171 13.88 6.68 -19.13
N PHE A 172 15.06 6.11 -18.87
CA PHE A 172 15.32 5.31 -17.66
C PHE A 172 15.51 6.22 -16.45
N VAL A 173 14.51 6.26 -15.57
CA VAL A 173 14.48 7.10 -14.38
C VAL A 173 14.70 6.25 -13.13
N VAL A 174 15.67 6.64 -12.30
CA VAL A 174 15.84 6.07 -10.96
C VAL A 174 14.74 6.63 -10.05
N THR A 175 13.69 5.86 -9.79
CA THR A 175 12.58 6.27 -8.94
C THR A 175 12.84 6.03 -7.47
N ARG A 176 13.79 5.15 -7.14
CA ARG A 176 14.18 4.86 -5.77
C ARG A 176 15.66 4.53 -5.68
N PHE A 177 16.33 5.06 -4.66
CA PHE A 177 17.70 4.72 -4.33
C PHE A 177 17.92 5.01 -2.85
N SER A 178 18.05 3.96 -2.03
CA SER A 178 18.28 4.08 -0.58
C SER A 178 19.76 3.90 -0.23
N PRO A 179 20.30 4.54 0.82
CA PRO A 179 19.70 5.69 1.50
C PRO A 179 19.50 6.83 0.51
N GLU A 180 18.41 7.59 0.66
CA GLU A 180 18.22 8.78 -0.17
C GLU A 180 19.42 9.72 0.07
N PRO A 181 20.08 10.21 -0.99
CA PRO A 181 21.17 11.15 -0.81
C PRO A 181 20.63 12.35 -0.07
N CYS A 182 21.22 12.63 1.10
CA CYS A 182 21.01 13.89 1.80
C CYS A 182 21.42 15.02 0.83
N PRO A 183 20.52 15.92 0.42
CA PRO A 183 20.92 17.06 -0.38
C PRO A 183 21.57 18.07 0.58
N LEU A 184 22.89 17.97 0.74
CA LEU A 184 23.68 19.03 1.34
C LEU A 184 24.74 19.45 0.34
N GLU A 185 24.47 20.56 -0.34
CA GLU A 185 25.42 21.67 -0.49
C GLU A 185 24.70 22.88 -1.10
N GLY A 186 24.61 23.96 -0.32
CA GLY A 186 24.30 25.30 -0.83
C GLY A 186 22.84 25.74 -0.82
N ALA A 187 22.27 26.02 0.35
CA ALA A 187 21.16 26.97 0.47
C ALA A 187 21.29 27.71 1.80
N THR A 188 21.84 28.91 1.76
CA THR A 188 21.64 29.89 2.82
C THR A 188 20.18 30.29 2.80
N ASP A 189 19.37 29.80 3.74
CA ASP A 189 18.03 30.33 3.97
C ASP A 189 17.87 30.74 5.42
N GLN A 190 17.49 32.01 5.58
CA GLN A 190 17.17 32.63 6.85
C GLN A 190 15.94 31.93 7.46
N PRO A 191 15.91 31.71 8.78
CA PRO A 191 14.81 30.99 9.42
C PRO A 191 13.56 31.86 9.48
N THR A 192 12.56 31.54 8.65
CA THR A 192 11.17 31.91 8.94
C THR A 192 10.57 30.76 9.75
N THR A 193 10.51 30.97 11.07
CA THR A 193 10.00 30.01 12.05
C THR A 193 8.47 29.97 12.04
N ALA A 194 7.89 29.13 11.17
CA ALA A 194 6.63 28.47 11.51
C ALA A 194 7.00 27.19 12.30
N PRO A 195 6.40 26.93 13.48
CA PRO A 195 6.72 25.74 14.24
C PRO A 195 6.35 24.50 13.42
N VAL A 196 7.36 23.68 13.10
CA VAL A 196 7.18 22.33 12.59
C VAL A 196 6.56 21.53 13.73
N VAL A 197 5.25 21.26 13.62
CA VAL A 197 4.57 20.35 14.53
C VAL A 197 4.82 18.95 14.00
N ASP A 198 5.56 18.15 14.76
CA ASP A 198 5.76 16.75 14.42
C ASP A 198 4.40 16.01 14.49
N LEU A 199 3.91 15.58 13.33
CA LEU A 199 2.66 14.83 13.20
C LEU A 199 2.97 13.33 13.22
N PHE A 200 2.77 12.68 14.36
CA PHE A 200 2.97 11.24 14.53
C PHE A 200 1.66 10.47 14.32
N GLU A 201 1.68 9.43 13.48
CA GLU A 201 0.60 8.46 13.28
C GLU A 201 1.11 7.02 13.52
N GLY A 202 0.20 6.03 13.65
CA GLY A 202 0.59 4.61 13.71
C GLY A 202 0.81 4.00 15.11
N ALA A 203 0.51 4.73 16.19
CA ALA A 203 0.48 4.14 17.54
C ALA A 203 -0.56 3.00 17.64
N GLU A 204 -0.17 1.84 18.19
CA GLU A 204 -1.09 0.71 18.43
C GLU A 204 -2.18 1.14 19.42
N ARG A 205 -3.44 1.18 18.95
CA ARG A 205 -4.62 1.38 19.80
C ARG A 205 -5.47 0.12 19.82
N ALA A 206 -5.49 -0.57 20.96
CA ALA A 206 -6.41 -1.68 21.15
C ALA A 206 -7.84 -1.14 21.32
N VAL A 207 -8.78 -1.60 20.49
CA VAL A 207 -10.21 -1.27 20.58
C VAL A 207 -10.97 -2.53 20.97
N VAL A 208 -11.63 -2.52 22.14
CA VAL A 208 -12.59 -3.56 22.53
C VAL A 208 -13.92 -3.21 21.88
N LEU A 209 -14.31 -3.95 20.83
CA LEU A 209 -15.54 -3.69 20.09
C LEU A 209 -16.68 -4.56 20.62
N THR A 210 -17.78 -3.93 21.06
CA THR A 210 -19.05 -4.63 21.29
C THR A 210 -19.84 -4.62 19.99
N THR A 211 -20.11 -5.79 19.41
CA THR A 211 -20.91 -5.94 18.19
C THR A 211 -22.33 -6.35 18.55
N TYR A 212 -23.32 -5.62 18.02
CA TYR A 212 -24.74 -5.96 18.16
C TYR A 212 -25.21 -6.76 16.93
N GLU A 213 -25.98 -7.83 17.15
CA GLU A 213 -26.59 -8.61 16.08
C GLU A 213 -27.59 -7.74 15.29
N ARG A 214 -27.61 -7.88 13.96
CA ARG A 214 -28.52 -7.13 13.07
C ARG A 214 -29.43 -8.10 12.35
N ASN A 215 -30.75 -7.87 12.44
CA ASN A 215 -31.74 -8.72 11.80
C ASN A 215 -31.83 -8.44 10.28
N SER A 216 -31.43 -9.42 9.46
CA SER A 216 -31.45 -9.32 8.00
C SER A 216 -32.87 -9.19 7.42
N GLU A 217 -33.89 -9.70 8.11
CA GLU A 217 -35.30 -9.56 7.72
C GLU A 217 -35.78 -8.11 7.91
N ALA A 218 -35.36 -7.44 8.99
CA ALA A 218 -35.71 -6.03 9.20
C ALA A 218 -35.14 -5.15 8.08
N ARG A 219 -33.90 -5.42 7.64
CA ARG A 219 -33.33 -4.75 6.46
C ARG A 219 -34.16 -5.00 5.21
N ARG A 220 -34.54 -6.26 4.94
CA ARG A 220 -35.32 -6.64 3.75
C ARG A 220 -36.67 -5.93 3.72
N ARG A 221 -37.38 -5.91 4.85
CA ARG A 221 -38.70 -5.25 4.98
C ARG A 221 -38.60 -3.74 4.83
N CYS A 222 -37.55 -3.11 5.35
CA CYS A 222 -37.27 -1.68 5.16
C CYS A 222 -37.12 -1.33 3.67
N ILE A 223 -36.28 -2.10 2.95
CA ILE A 223 -36.05 -1.88 1.52
C ILE A 223 -37.31 -2.21 0.70
N ALA A 224 -38.07 -3.24 1.07
CA ALA A 224 -39.33 -3.55 0.40
C ALA A 224 -40.37 -2.43 0.53
N HIS A 225 -40.36 -1.69 1.64
CA HIS A 225 -41.26 -0.57 1.87
C HIS A 225 -40.80 0.73 1.19
N TYR A 226 -39.53 1.12 1.37
CA TYR A 226 -38.99 2.41 0.92
C TYR A 226 -38.31 2.38 -0.45
N GLY A 227 -38.02 1.18 -0.97
CA GLY A 227 -37.16 0.99 -2.14
C GLY A 227 -35.67 1.12 -1.84
N ALA A 228 -34.84 0.87 -2.86
CA ALA A 228 -33.38 1.02 -2.79
C ALA A 228 -32.91 2.44 -3.18
N THR A 229 -33.70 3.45 -2.81
CA THR A 229 -33.42 4.86 -3.08
C THR A 229 -33.09 5.59 -1.78
N CYS A 230 -32.03 6.39 -1.80
CA CYS A 230 -31.59 7.18 -0.65
C CYS A 230 -32.67 8.17 -0.21
N GLN A 231 -33.13 8.06 1.03
CA GLN A 231 -34.15 8.97 1.56
C GLN A 231 -33.62 10.38 1.84
N ALA A 232 -32.33 10.65 1.68
CA ALA A 232 -31.74 11.98 1.90
C ALA A 232 -31.44 12.74 0.61
N CYS A 233 -30.93 12.07 -0.43
CA CYS A 233 -30.48 12.74 -1.67
C CYS A 233 -31.10 12.14 -2.94
N ASP A 234 -32.06 11.23 -2.79
CA ASP A 234 -32.79 10.56 -3.86
C ASP A 234 -31.90 9.75 -4.82
N LEU A 235 -30.64 9.50 -4.44
CA LEU A 235 -29.73 8.65 -5.19
C LEU A 235 -30.26 7.21 -5.21
N ASP A 236 -30.41 6.71 -6.43
CA ASP A 236 -30.70 5.32 -6.75
C ASP A 236 -29.51 4.74 -7.51
N TYR A 237 -28.87 3.73 -6.93
CA TYR A 237 -27.66 3.13 -7.51
C TYR A 237 -27.96 2.36 -8.79
N GLU A 238 -29.14 1.75 -8.91
CA GLU A 238 -29.52 1.03 -10.12
C GLU A 238 -29.79 2.01 -11.27
N LYS A 239 -30.46 3.13 -11.00
CA LYS A 239 -30.65 4.19 -12.01
C LYS A 239 -29.32 4.82 -12.45
N LYS A 240 -28.36 4.98 -11.53
CA LYS A 240 -27.08 5.63 -11.83
C LYS A 240 -26.05 4.67 -12.46
N TYR A 241 -25.98 3.43 -11.99
CA TYR A 241 -24.93 2.47 -12.34
C TYR A 241 -25.45 1.24 -13.10
N GLY A 242 -26.74 1.15 -13.37
CA GLY A 242 -27.36 -0.02 -14.03
C GLY A 242 -27.42 -1.23 -13.11
N ALA A 243 -27.47 -2.43 -13.70
CA ALA A 243 -27.72 -3.69 -12.98
C ALA A 243 -26.73 -3.98 -11.83
N ILE A 244 -25.49 -3.47 -11.90
CA ILE A 244 -24.49 -3.63 -10.82
C ILE A 244 -24.85 -2.82 -9.55
N GLY A 245 -25.73 -1.83 -9.67
CA GLY A 245 -26.25 -1.04 -8.55
C GLY A 245 -27.56 -1.58 -7.97
N ALA A 246 -28.12 -2.65 -8.53
CA ALA A 246 -29.41 -3.21 -8.09
C ALA A 246 -29.37 -3.64 -6.62
N GLY A 247 -30.31 -3.13 -5.83
CA GLY A 247 -30.42 -3.42 -4.39
C GLY A 247 -29.29 -2.85 -3.51
N LEU A 248 -28.37 -2.07 -4.08
CA LEU A 248 -27.24 -1.47 -3.36
C LEU A 248 -27.73 -0.25 -2.57
N ILE A 249 -27.90 -0.41 -1.25
CA ILE A 249 -28.25 0.68 -0.33
C ILE A 249 -27.87 0.30 1.12
N HIS A 250 -27.47 1.29 1.92
CA HIS A 250 -27.28 1.10 3.37
C HIS A 250 -28.60 1.34 4.09
N VAL A 251 -28.85 0.58 5.17
CA VAL A 251 -30.01 0.81 6.04
C VAL A 251 -29.49 1.30 7.39
N HIS A 252 -29.88 2.54 7.73
CA HIS A 252 -29.46 3.25 8.93
C HIS A 252 -30.53 3.12 10.01
N HIS A 253 -30.12 2.93 11.27
CA HIS A 253 -31.04 2.99 12.42
C HIS A 253 -31.16 4.44 12.87
N ILE A 254 -32.37 5.00 12.80
CA ILE A 254 -32.65 6.39 13.17
C ILE A 254 -32.27 6.64 14.65
N THR A 255 -32.57 5.67 15.51
CA THR A 255 -32.07 5.63 16.88
C THR A 255 -30.91 4.64 16.95
N PRO A 256 -29.67 5.08 17.27
CA PRO A 256 -28.52 4.19 17.36
C PRO A 256 -28.74 3.07 18.39
N ILE A 257 -28.51 1.81 17.98
CA ILE A 257 -28.64 0.62 18.86
C ILE A 257 -27.77 0.77 20.13
N SER A 258 -26.61 1.42 20.01
CA SER A 258 -25.71 1.70 21.13
C SER A 258 -26.35 2.53 22.26
N ARG A 259 -27.41 3.29 21.97
CA ARG A 259 -28.16 4.08 22.96
C ARG A 259 -29.32 3.30 23.59
N VAL A 260 -29.73 2.17 23.03
CA VAL A 260 -30.90 1.41 23.48
C VAL A 260 -30.54 0.38 24.56
N SER A 261 -29.25 0.01 24.70
CA SER A 261 -28.65 -0.79 25.80
C SER A 261 -29.33 -2.11 26.19
N GLN A 262 -30.41 -2.51 25.51
CA GLN A 262 -31.21 -3.72 25.70
C GLN A 262 -31.70 -4.22 24.33
N GLU A 263 -32.06 -5.50 24.24
CA GLU A 263 -32.77 -6.02 23.08
C GLU A 263 -34.09 -5.26 22.90
N TYR A 264 -34.36 -4.78 21.69
CA TYR A 264 -35.62 -4.11 21.38
C TYR A 264 -36.17 -4.61 20.05
N GLN A 265 -37.50 -4.61 19.93
CA GLN A 265 -38.16 -4.97 18.70
C GLN A 265 -38.02 -3.82 17.68
N VAL A 266 -37.18 -4.04 16.67
CA VAL A 266 -36.99 -3.08 15.56
C VAL A 266 -38.22 -3.06 14.65
N ASP A 267 -38.75 -1.86 14.41
CA ASP A 267 -39.77 -1.59 13.38
C ASP A 267 -39.05 -1.22 12.05
N PRO A 268 -39.13 -2.07 11.01
CA PRO A 268 -38.44 -1.83 9.74
C PRO A 268 -38.86 -0.55 9.00
N VAL A 269 -39.99 0.03 9.37
CA VAL A 269 -40.53 1.27 8.78
C VAL A 269 -40.19 2.46 9.66
N ARG A 270 -40.37 2.35 10.98
CA ARG A 270 -40.21 3.51 11.88
C ARG A 270 -38.78 3.72 12.38
N ASP A 271 -38.00 2.65 12.50
CA ASP A 271 -36.68 2.72 13.11
C ASP A 271 -35.54 2.71 12.09
N LEU A 272 -35.85 2.35 10.85
CA LEU A 272 -34.87 2.14 9.78
C LEU A 272 -35.10 3.06 8.60
N VAL A 273 -34.03 3.53 7.99
CA VAL A 273 -34.09 4.38 6.81
C VAL A 273 -33.00 4.03 5.77
N PRO A 274 -33.35 3.86 4.48
CA PRO A 274 -32.35 3.64 3.44
C PRO A 274 -31.56 4.92 3.12
N LEU A 275 -30.23 4.81 3.09
CA LEU A 275 -29.29 5.88 2.75
C LEU A 275 -28.19 5.37 1.81
N CYS A 276 -27.71 6.24 0.93
CA CYS A 276 -26.50 5.94 0.14
C CYS A 276 -25.24 5.96 1.01
N ALA A 277 -24.14 5.40 0.51
CA ALA A 277 -22.88 5.30 1.26
C ALA A 277 -22.40 6.67 1.77
N THR A 278 -22.53 7.71 0.95
CA THR A 278 -22.11 9.07 1.29
C THR A 278 -23.02 9.69 2.36
N CYS A 279 -24.35 9.65 2.19
CA CYS A 279 -25.27 10.19 3.19
C CYS A 279 -25.18 9.42 4.50
N HIS A 280 -25.01 8.09 4.45
CA HIS A 280 -24.80 7.26 5.64
C HIS A 280 -23.53 7.68 6.40
N HIS A 281 -22.44 7.99 5.70
CA HIS A 281 -21.23 8.52 6.31
C HIS A 281 -21.45 9.90 6.93
N VAL A 282 -22.14 10.80 6.22
CA VAL A 282 -22.44 12.16 6.72
C VAL A 282 -23.32 12.13 7.96
N VAL A 283 -24.33 11.25 8.02
CA VAL A 283 -25.20 11.09 9.20
C VAL A 283 -24.38 10.89 10.48
N HIS A 284 -23.29 10.12 10.41
CA HIS A 284 -22.44 9.79 11.56
C HIS A 284 -21.29 10.78 11.83
N ARG A 285 -21.23 11.94 11.14
CA ARG A 285 -20.22 12.98 11.39
C ARG A 285 -20.40 13.70 12.75
N ARG A 286 -21.53 13.52 13.42
CA ARG A 286 -21.80 14.02 14.78
C ARG A 286 -22.56 12.99 15.61
N GLU A 287 -22.61 13.20 16.92
CA GLU A 287 -23.42 12.42 17.87
C GLU A 287 -24.28 13.41 18.69
N PRO A 288 -25.63 13.30 18.71
CA PRO A 288 -26.49 12.36 17.97
C PRO A 288 -26.42 12.52 16.45
N PRO A 289 -26.61 11.44 15.66
CA PRO A 289 -26.53 11.50 14.21
C PRO A 289 -27.42 12.59 13.57
N TYR A 290 -27.05 13.06 12.38
CA TYR A 290 -27.92 13.96 11.61
C TYR A 290 -29.20 13.25 11.18
N THR A 291 -30.31 13.97 11.26
CA THR A 291 -31.58 13.51 10.68
C THR A 291 -31.51 13.60 9.16
N VAL A 292 -32.32 12.77 8.49
CA VAL A 292 -32.49 12.81 7.03
C VAL A 292 -32.90 14.21 6.55
N LEU A 293 -33.74 14.90 7.32
CA LEU A 293 -34.20 16.26 7.01
C LEU A 293 -33.06 17.28 7.06
N GLU A 294 -32.17 17.20 8.04
CA GLU A 294 -31.00 18.09 8.13
C GLU A 294 -30.06 17.89 6.94
N ILE A 295 -29.84 16.64 6.51
CA ILE A 295 -29.01 16.36 5.34
C ILE A 295 -29.67 16.88 4.06
N ARG A 296 -30.99 16.67 3.90
CA ARG A 296 -31.76 17.23 2.79
C ARG A 296 -31.62 18.75 2.70
N ARG A 297 -31.76 19.44 3.84
CA ARG A 297 -31.60 20.90 3.92
C ARG A 297 -30.19 21.33 3.53
N ALA A 298 -29.16 20.70 4.08
CA ALA A 298 -27.77 21.03 3.75
C ALA A 298 -27.45 20.84 2.26
N ILE A 299 -27.98 19.79 1.63
CA ILE A 299 -27.83 19.56 0.18
C ILE A 299 -28.54 20.67 -0.62
N ALA A 300 -29.78 21.00 -0.24
CA ALA A 300 -30.56 22.04 -0.93
C ALA A 300 -29.94 23.44 -0.79
N GLU A 301 -29.49 23.81 0.41
CA GLU A 301 -28.78 25.07 0.68
C GLU A 301 -27.48 25.17 -0.14
N ARG A 302 -26.74 24.07 -0.25
CA ARG A 302 -25.52 24.01 -1.06
C ARG A 302 -25.81 24.14 -2.56
N ALA A 303 -26.91 23.58 -3.05
CA ALA A 303 -27.33 23.74 -4.44
C ALA A 303 -27.76 25.19 -4.77
N ALA A 304 -28.31 25.91 -3.79
CA ALA A 304 -28.73 27.30 -3.93
C ALA A 304 -27.57 28.32 -3.85
N CYS A 305 -26.43 27.95 -3.29
CA CYS A 305 -25.26 28.84 -3.14
C CYS A 305 -23.99 28.17 -3.70
N PRO A 306 -23.59 28.43 -4.97
CA PRO A 306 -22.31 27.97 -5.50
C PRO A 306 -21.15 28.62 -4.72
N LEU A 307 -20.10 27.85 -4.41
CA LEU A 307 -19.00 28.35 -3.56
C LEU A 307 -18.16 29.33 -4.36
N SER A 308 -18.08 30.59 -3.91
CA SER A 308 -17.03 31.53 -4.31
C SER A 308 -16.05 31.70 -3.14
N GLY A 309 -14.94 30.97 -3.16
CA GLY A 309 -13.81 31.18 -2.24
C GLY A 309 -13.09 29.91 -1.77
N PRO A 310 -11.77 29.99 -1.50
CA PRO A 310 -11.01 28.87 -0.95
C PRO A 310 -11.48 28.57 0.48
N ARG A 311 -11.59 27.29 0.80
CA ARG A 311 -11.86 26.80 2.16
C ARG A 311 -10.54 26.47 2.82
N GLU A 312 -10.30 27.02 4.01
CA GLU A 312 -9.29 26.48 4.92
C GLU A 312 -9.74 25.08 5.36
N ILE A 313 -8.82 24.12 5.28
CA ILE A 313 -9.01 22.69 5.61
C ILE A 313 -8.52 22.46 7.03
#